data_AF-A0A4E0QJJ6-F1
#
_entry.id   AF-A0A4E0QJJ6-F1
#
_cell.length_a   1.000
_cell.length_b   1.000
_cell.length_c   1.000
_cell.angle_alpha   90.00
_cell.angle_beta   90.00
_cell.angle_gamma   90.00
#
_symmetry.space_group_name_H-M   'P 1'
#
loop_
_entity.id
_entity.type
_entity.pdbx_description
1 polymer ?
#
loop_
_entity_poly.entity_id
_entity_poly.type
_entity_poly.pdbx_seq_one_letter_code
_entity_poly.pdbx_strand_id
1 'polypeptide(L)'
;MLWVESGGASQAWKTRPMQIGNLGDPALPVLQRAEEGSKLIMSKELSEAIKSTDEVTNNPELNIKAGIAYLYTKMAKYGIRSLLDLTNKEQHDYTVLSGDSLSAIAKKVETTVLELEEQNELQKRDVIKIGQKLKYRKAKNRLVIVGWRAFTTANVYKLYNGGGDGNYTEKLDFVLQKVFPVLRR
;
A
#
# COMPACT_ATOMS: atom_id res chain seq x y z
N MET A 1 -5.49 0.37 20.80
CA MET A 1 -4.82 1.68 20.73
C MET A 1 -5.30 2.64 21.82
N LEU A 2 -6.61 2.69 22.11
CA LEU A 2 -7.18 3.45 23.25
C LEU A 2 -6.51 3.24 24.62
N TRP A 3 -5.79 2.14 24.83
CA TRP A 3 -5.20 1.76 26.11
C TRP A 3 -3.69 2.04 26.24
N VAL A 4 -3.02 2.45 25.16
CA VAL A 4 -1.56 2.70 25.18
C VAL A 4 -1.22 4.20 25.23
N GLU A 5 -2.23 5.06 25.05
CA GLU A 5 -2.08 6.50 24.92
C GLU A 5 -2.49 7.23 26.21
N SER A 6 -1.82 8.33 26.53
CA SER A 6 -2.13 9.16 27.70
C SER A 6 -3.34 10.09 27.46
N GLY A 7 -4.03 10.51 28.52
CA GLY A 7 -5.03 11.57 28.45
C GLY A 7 -6.44 11.12 28.07
N GLY A 8 -6.81 9.86 28.35
CA GLY A 8 -8.13 9.29 28.06
C GLY A 8 -9.35 10.05 28.62
N ALA A 9 -9.14 11.00 29.54
CA ALA A 9 -10.17 11.90 30.04
C ALA A 9 -10.53 13.04 29.06
N SER A 10 -9.70 13.29 28.03
CA SER A 10 -9.96 14.31 27.02
C SER A 10 -11.20 13.98 26.18
N GLN A 11 -12.04 14.98 25.91
CA GLN A 11 -13.22 14.81 25.04
C GLN A 11 -12.84 14.41 23.61
N ALA A 12 -11.61 14.71 23.18
CA ALA A 12 -11.09 14.30 21.87
C ALA A 12 -11.17 12.77 21.66
N TRP A 13 -11.07 11.98 22.72
CA TRP A 13 -11.18 10.51 22.63
C TRP A 13 -12.56 10.02 22.18
N LYS A 14 -13.61 10.84 22.30
CA LYS A 14 -14.96 10.49 21.84
C LYS A 14 -15.12 10.55 20.32
N THR A 15 -14.34 11.40 19.66
CA THR A 15 -14.50 11.67 18.21
C THR A 15 -13.27 11.29 17.39
N ARG A 16 -12.07 11.34 17.98
CA ARG A 16 -10.80 10.95 17.33
C ARG A 16 -9.99 9.94 18.17
N PRO A 17 -10.52 8.73 18.41
CA PRO A 17 -9.90 7.73 19.29
C PRO A 17 -8.54 7.20 18.82
N MET A 18 -8.15 7.41 17.56
CA MET A 18 -6.81 7.05 17.06
C MET A 18 -5.84 8.23 17.05
N GLN A 19 -6.28 9.41 17.53
CA GLN A 19 -5.54 10.68 17.52
C GLN A 19 -5.10 11.15 16.12
N ILE A 20 -5.66 10.55 15.07
CA ILE A 20 -5.37 10.90 13.68
C ILE A 20 -6.02 12.24 13.34
N GLY A 21 -5.26 13.07 12.61
CA GLY A 21 -5.67 14.42 12.21
C GLY A 21 -5.34 15.50 13.25
N ASN A 22 -4.58 15.15 14.30
CA ASN A 22 -3.97 16.15 15.17
C ASN A 22 -2.83 16.89 14.46
N LEU A 23 -2.54 18.13 14.88
CA LEU A 23 -1.45 18.90 14.29
C LEU A 23 -0.11 18.16 14.49
N GLY A 24 0.62 17.96 13.40
CA GLY A 24 1.90 17.23 13.41
C GLY A 24 1.77 15.71 13.27
N ASP A 25 0.56 15.14 13.30
CA ASP A 25 0.34 13.73 12.98
C ASP A 25 0.53 13.48 11.47
N PRO A 26 1.46 12.59 11.07
CA PRO A 26 1.70 12.30 9.66
C PRO A 26 0.64 11.38 9.04
N ALA A 27 -0.21 10.72 9.85
CA ALA A 27 -1.07 9.65 9.37
C ALA A 27 -2.10 10.11 8.34
N LEU A 28 -2.93 11.10 8.70
CA LEU A 28 -3.98 11.57 7.81
C LEU A 28 -3.43 12.18 6.50
N PRO A 29 -2.40 13.04 6.52
CA PRO A 29 -1.79 13.54 5.29
C PRO A 29 -1.27 12.45 4.34
N VAL A 30 -0.63 11.40 4.88
CA VAL A 30 -0.13 10.28 4.07
C VAL A 30 -1.27 9.55 3.36
N LEU A 31 -2.38 9.32 4.06
CA LEU A 31 -3.54 8.67 3.48
C LEU A 31 -4.23 9.54 2.43
N GLN A 32 -4.49 10.82 2.74
CA GLN A 32 -5.16 11.75 1.83
C GLN A 32 -4.39 11.99 0.53
N ARG A 33 -3.05 12.03 0.60
CA ARG A 33 -2.18 12.24 -0.57
C ARG A 33 -1.79 10.95 -1.29
N ALA A 34 -2.32 9.80 -0.87
CA ALA A 34 -1.95 8.49 -1.42
C ALA A 34 -0.43 8.19 -1.34
N GLU A 35 0.25 8.76 -0.35
CA GLU A 35 1.68 8.58 -0.13
C GLU A 35 1.98 7.19 0.45
N GLU A 36 3.25 6.78 0.36
CA GLU A 36 3.72 5.50 0.91
C GLU A 36 2.94 4.27 0.40
N GLY A 37 2.29 4.37 -0.76
CA GLY A 37 1.47 3.28 -1.32
C GLY A 37 0.11 3.10 -0.64
N SER A 38 -0.32 4.02 0.22
CA SER A 38 -1.56 3.94 1.01
C SER A 38 -2.83 3.72 0.17
N LYS A 39 -2.84 4.19 -1.09
CA LYS A 39 -3.93 3.92 -2.05
C LYS A 39 -4.17 2.43 -2.30
N LEU A 40 -3.16 1.58 -2.17
CA LEU A 40 -3.31 0.12 -2.33
C LEU A 40 -3.95 -0.54 -1.10
N ILE A 41 -4.00 0.16 0.03
CA ILE A 41 -4.56 -0.33 1.30
C ILE A 41 -6.04 0.03 1.41
N MET A 42 -6.43 1.19 0.92
CA MET A 42 -7.77 1.74 1.11
C MET A 42 -8.72 1.35 -0.02
N SER A 43 -9.99 1.11 0.33
CA SER A 43 -11.05 1.04 -0.67
C SER A 43 -11.31 2.42 -1.29
N LYS A 44 -12.03 2.46 -2.40
CA LYS A 44 -12.44 3.73 -3.02
C LYS A 44 -13.30 4.55 -2.05
N GLU A 45 -14.24 3.89 -1.37
CA GLU A 45 -15.16 4.50 -0.41
C GLU A 45 -14.38 5.13 0.75
N LEU A 46 -13.41 4.40 1.32
CA LEU A 46 -12.58 4.94 2.40
C LEU A 46 -11.73 6.11 1.91
N SER A 47 -11.11 5.98 0.73
CA SER A 47 -10.26 7.04 0.15
C SER A 47 -11.04 8.33 -0.08
N GLU A 48 -12.32 8.24 -0.46
CA GLU A 48 -13.21 9.39 -0.60
C GLU A 48 -13.61 9.96 0.77
N ALA A 49 -14.00 9.09 1.71
CA ALA A 49 -14.47 9.50 3.03
C ALA A 49 -13.42 10.23 3.87
N ILE A 50 -12.12 9.96 3.68
CA ILE A 50 -11.06 10.60 4.49
C ILE A 50 -10.54 11.92 3.93
N LYS A 51 -11.09 12.44 2.82
CA LYS A 51 -10.61 13.69 2.19
C LYS A 51 -10.78 14.91 3.10
N SER A 52 -11.81 14.92 3.93
CA SER A 52 -12.06 15.99 4.90
C SER A 52 -11.45 15.66 6.25
N THR A 53 -10.50 16.49 6.71
CA THR A 53 -9.92 16.35 8.05
C THR A 53 -10.98 16.53 9.15
N ASP A 54 -11.95 17.43 8.95
CA ASP A 54 -13.02 17.63 9.92
C ASP A 54 -13.93 16.40 10.02
N GLU A 55 -14.22 15.72 8.91
CA GLU A 55 -14.98 14.47 8.93
C GLU A 55 -14.22 13.38 9.69
N VAL A 56 -12.93 13.21 9.41
CA VAL A 56 -12.10 12.19 10.07
C VAL A 56 -11.93 12.46 11.58
N THR A 57 -11.88 13.73 11.99
CA THR A 57 -11.62 14.09 13.40
C THR A 57 -12.88 14.21 14.26
N ASN A 58 -14.05 14.31 13.63
CA ASN A 58 -15.36 14.37 14.31
C ASN A 58 -16.15 13.06 14.19
N ASN A 59 -15.70 12.09 13.40
CA ASN A 59 -16.31 10.78 13.26
C ASN A 59 -15.39 9.67 13.82
N PRO A 60 -15.73 9.06 14.98
CA PRO A 60 -14.86 8.08 15.62
C PRO A 60 -14.68 6.80 14.80
N GLU A 61 -15.69 6.37 14.05
CA GLU A 61 -15.60 5.19 13.18
C GLU A 61 -14.62 5.45 12.02
N LEU A 62 -14.75 6.60 11.37
CA LEU A 62 -13.86 6.99 10.28
C LEU A 62 -12.42 7.21 10.78
N ASN A 63 -12.26 7.76 11.98
CA ASN A 63 -10.96 7.90 12.63
C ASN A 63 -10.28 6.54 12.89
N ILE A 64 -11.05 5.53 13.35
CA ILE A 64 -10.57 4.15 13.52
C ILE A 64 -10.18 3.55 12.17
N LYS A 65 -11.01 3.70 11.15
CA LYS A 65 -10.73 3.21 9.79
C LYS A 65 -9.46 3.83 9.21
N ALA A 66 -9.26 5.14 9.38
CA ALA A 66 -8.02 5.82 9.01
C ALA A 66 -6.82 5.27 9.78
N GLY A 67 -6.95 5.01 11.08
CA GLY A 67 -5.88 4.42 11.90
C GLY A 67 -5.47 3.03 11.42
N ILE A 68 -6.45 2.20 11.10
CA ILE A 68 -6.19 0.88 10.53
C ILE A 68 -5.52 1.03 9.15
N ALA A 69 -6.01 1.91 8.28
CA ALA A 69 -5.41 2.14 6.98
C ALA A 69 -3.94 2.60 7.08
N TYR A 70 -3.63 3.49 8.02
CA TYR A 70 -2.26 3.94 8.24
C TYR A 70 -1.37 2.83 8.80
N LEU A 71 -1.86 2.05 9.76
CA LEU A 71 -1.16 0.87 10.26
C LEU A 71 -0.78 -0.10 9.14
N TYR A 72 -1.73 -0.45 8.28
CA TYR A 72 -1.48 -1.33 7.15
C TYR A 72 -0.54 -0.69 6.12
N THR A 73 -0.66 0.62 5.88
CA THR A 73 0.29 1.37 5.03
C THR A 73 1.72 1.20 5.52
N LYS A 74 1.94 1.31 6.84
CA LYS A 74 3.27 1.17 7.47
C LYS A 74 3.78 -0.27 7.51
N MET A 75 2.88 -1.25 7.55
CA MET A 75 3.24 -2.66 7.57
C MET A 75 3.43 -3.27 6.17
N ALA A 76 2.90 -2.65 5.12
CA ALA A 76 3.05 -3.15 3.77
C ALA A 76 4.50 -3.04 3.25
N LYS A 77 4.90 -4.04 2.46
CA LYS A 77 6.09 -3.99 1.60
C LYS A 77 5.59 -3.79 0.18
N TYR A 78 6.08 -2.76 -0.49
CA TYR A 78 5.69 -2.43 -1.85
C TYR A 78 6.76 -2.83 -2.87
N GLY A 79 6.32 -3.16 -4.07
CA GLY A 79 7.21 -3.45 -5.18
C GLY A 79 6.53 -3.22 -6.52
N ILE A 80 7.32 -3.03 -7.56
CA ILE A 80 6.81 -2.93 -8.93
C ILE A 80 6.70 -4.34 -9.52
N ARG A 81 5.54 -4.64 -10.12
CA ARG A 81 5.29 -5.88 -10.85
C ARG A 81 4.70 -5.58 -12.23
N SER A 82 5.07 -6.38 -13.23
CA SER A 82 4.35 -6.43 -14.50
C SER A 82 3.01 -7.11 -14.25
N LEU A 83 1.91 -6.41 -14.51
CA LEU A 83 0.57 -6.98 -14.40
C LEU A 83 -0.14 -6.89 -15.76
N LEU A 84 -0.74 -8.00 -16.17
CA LEU A 84 -1.61 -8.07 -17.35
C LEU A 84 -2.82 -7.14 -17.20
N ASP A 85 -3.28 -6.60 -18.32
CA ASP A 85 -4.57 -5.93 -18.39
C ASP A 85 -5.69 -6.98 -18.43
N LEU A 86 -6.42 -7.12 -17.33
CA LEU A 86 -7.46 -8.14 -17.24
C LEU A 86 -8.71 -7.81 -18.08
N THR A 87 -8.84 -6.57 -18.55
CA THR A 87 -9.94 -6.16 -19.43
C THR A 87 -9.69 -6.51 -20.89
N ASN A 88 -8.42 -6.71 -21.27
CA ASN A 88 -8.02 -7.17 -22.60
C ASN A 88 -7.08 -8.38 -22.46
N LYS A 89 -7.65 -9.57 -22.64
CA LYS A 89 -6.93 -10.85 -22.52
C LYS A 89 -6.39 -11.36 -23.87
N GLU A 90 -6.54 -10.59 -24.94
CA GLU A 90 -6.12 -10.99 -26.27
C GLU A 90 -4.58 -11.02 -26.37
N GLN A 91 -4.08 -11.98 -27.14
CA GLN A 91 -2.69 -12.03 -27.53
C GLN A 91 -2.54 -11.34 -28.89
N HIS A 92 -1.51 -10.51 -28.99
CA HIS A 92 -1.18 -9.74 -30.19
C HIS A 92 0.22 -10.09 -30.67
N ASP A 93 0.51 -9.76 -31.93
CA ASP A 93 1.82 -9.90 -32.53
C ASP A 93 2.37 -8.53 -32.94
N TYR A 94 3.67 -8.33 -32.75
CA TYR A 94 4.40 -7.17 -33.23
C TYR A 94 5.59 -7.61 -34.08
N THR A 95 5.73 -7.06 -35.28
CA THR A 95 6.90 -7.33 -36.13
C THR A 95 7.97 -6.26 -35.86
N VAL A 96 9.15 -6.71 -35.41
CA VAL A 96 10.27 -5.84 -35.05
C VAL A 96 10.74 -5.03 -36.26
N LEU A 97 10.84 -3.72 -36.09
CA LEU A 97 11.29 -2.78 -37.13
C LEU A 97 12.73 -2.34 -36.87
N SER A 98 13.35 -1.72 -37.88
CA SER A 98 14.68 -1.13 -37.73
C SER A 98 14.68 -0.06 -36.63
N GLY A 99 15.65 -0.16 -35.71
CA GLY A 99 15.78 0.75 -34.57
C GLY A 99 14.93 0.41 -33.35
N ASP A 100 14.10 -0.64 -33.40
CA ASP A 100 13.35 -1.08 -32.23
C ASP A 100 14.26 -1.70 -31.16
N SER A 101 13.89 -1.47 -29.90
CA SER A 101 14.37 -2.20 -28.73
C SER A 101 13.17 -2.76 -27.96
N LEU A 102 13.38 -3.77 -27.11
CA LEU A 102 12.28 -4.33 -26.29
C LEU A 102 11.57 -3.26 -25.46
N SER A 103 12.31 -2.27 -24.93
CA SER A 103 11.71 -1.17 -24.16
C SER A 103 10.91 -0.20 -25.02
N ALA A 104 11.39 0.13 -26.23
CA ALA A 104 10.66 0.96 -27.18
C ALA A 104 9.39 0.27 -27.68
N ILE A 105 9.47 -1.03 -28.00
CA ILE A 105 8.32 -1.85 -28.39
C ILE A 105 7.32 -1.93 -27.24
N ALA A 106 7.77 -2.30 -26.03
CA ALA A 106 6.89 -2.42 -24.87
C ALA A 106 6.08 -1.15 -24.62
N LYS A 107 6.74 0.01 -24.71
CA LYS A 107 6.08 1.31 -24.60
C LYS A 107 5.08 1.55 -25.74
N LYS A 108 5.48 1.26 -26.99
CA LYS A 108 4.65 1.47 -28.19
C LYS A 108 3.37 0.63 -28.17
N VAL A 109 3.47 -0.62 -27.72
CA VAL A 109 2.33 -1.55 -27.73
C VAL A 109 1.63 -1.68 -26.38
N GLU A 110 2.00 -0.85 -25.40
CA GLU A 110 1.43 -0.81 -24.04
C GLU A 110 1.50 -2.16 -23.29
N THR A 111 2.69 -2.75 -23.31
CA THR A 111 3.05 -3.92 -22.51
C THR A 111 4.28 -3.61 -21.64
N THR A 112 4.86 -4.63 -21.02
CA THR A 112 6.13 -4.50 -20.30
C THR A 112 7.21 -5.32 -21.00
N VAL A 113 8.47 -4.98 -20.76
CA VAL A 113 9.60 -5.79 -21.24
C VAL A 113 9.51 -7.22 -20.71
N LEU A 114 9.11 -7.38 -19.43
CA LEU A 114 8.97 -8.70 -18.83
C LEU A 114 7.91 -9.55 -19.53
N GLU A 115 6.76 -8.98 -19.91
CA GLU A 115 5.74 -9.70 -20.67
C GLU A 115 6.26 -10.07 -22.07
N LEU A 116 6.98 -9.18 -22.75
CA LEU A 116 7.61 -9.52 -24.04
C LEU A 116 8.62 -10.66 -23.91
N GLU A 117 9.44 -10.64 -22.86
CA GLU A 117 10.42 -11.68 -22.58
C GLU A 117 9.71 -13.03 -22.32
N GLU A 118 8.72 -13.04 -21.43
CA GLU A 118 7.98 -14.26 -21.06
C GLU A 118 7.18 -14.86 -22.23
N GLN A 119 6.50 -14.04 -23.04
CA GLN A 119 5.70 -14.54 -24.17
C GLN A 119 6.53 -15.05 -25.35
N ASN A 120 7.82 -14.73 -25.39
CA ASN A 120 8.72 -15.08 -26.50
C ASN A 120 9.94 -15.87 -26.05
N GLU A 121 9.95 -16.36 -24.81
CA GLU A 121 11.04 -17.13 -24.21
C GLU A 121 12.41 -16.42 -24.28
N LEU A 122 12.39 -15.09 -24.33
CA LEU A 122 13.61 -14.29 -24.43
C LEU A 122 14.24 -14.15 -23.06
N GLN A 123 15.56 -14.27 -23.02
CA GLN A 123 16.37 -13.92 -21.87
C GLN A 123 16.71 -12.43 -21.91
N LYS A 124 17.03 -11.85 -20.75
CA LYS A 124 17.34 -10.42 -20.58
C LYS A 124 18.45 -9.86 -21.50
N ARG A 125 19.31 -10.74 -22.03
CA ARG A 125 20.44 -10.37 -22.91
C ARG A 125 20.18 -10.70 -24.38
N ASP A 126 19.02 -11.25 -24.70
CA ASP A 126 18.71 -11.63 -26.07
C ASP A 126 18.49 -10.39 -26.93
N VAL A 127 19.04 -10.46 -28.13
CA VAL A 127 18.91 -9.39 -29.13
C VAL A 127 17.78 -9.74 -30.07
N ILE A 128 16.77 -8.87 -30.12
CA ILE A 128 15.69 -8.99 -31.09
C ILE A 128 16.17 -8.62 -32.50
N LYS A 129 15.67 -9.31 -33.51
CA LYS A 129 16.06 -9.11 -34.92
C LYS A 129 14.95 -8.43 -35.70
N ILE A 130 15.32 -7.58 -36.65
CA ILE A 130 14.37 -6.97 -37.60
C ILE A 130 13.58 -8.09 -38.30
N GLY A 131 12.26 -7.92 -38.41
CA GLY A 131 11.33 -8.91 -38.99
C GLY A 131 10.92 -10.02 -38.03
N GLN A 132 11.52 -10.14 -36.84
CA GLN A 132 11.06 -11.07 -35.82
C GLN A 132 9.65 -10.71 -35.38
N LYS A 133 8.76 -11.70 -35.28
CA LYS A 133 7.44 -11.54 -34.68
C LYS A 133 7.52 -11.80 -33.18
N LEU A 134 7.09 -10.83 -32.39
CA LEU A 134 6.99 -10.91 -30.94
C LEU A 134 5.53 -10.98 -30.52
N LYS A 135 5.18 -12.01 -29.75
CA LYS A 135 3.88 -12.15 -29.09
C LYS A 135 3.84 -11.25 -27.87
N TYR A 136 2.70 -10.62 -27.60
CA TYR A 136 2.52 -9.84 -26.38
C TYR A 136 1.05 -9.80 -25.94
N ARG A 137 0.85 -9.52 -24.66
CA ARG A 137 -0.43 -9.08 -24.11
C ARG A 137 -0.29 -7.69 -23.52
N LYS A 138 -1.39 -6.96 -23.39
CA LYS A 138 -1.38 -5.66 -22.72
C LYS A 138 -0.99 -5.84 -21.26
N ALA A 139 0.01 -5.08 -20.80
CA ALA A 139 0.53 -5.18 -19.44
C ALA A 139 1.12 -3.84 -18.99
N LYS A 140 1.10 -3.57 -17.69
CA LYS A 140 1.69 -2.35 -17.12
C LYS A 140 2.46 -2.68 -15.86
N ASN A 141 3.60 -2.01 -15.69
CA ASN A 141 4.31 -2.00 -14.41
C ASN A 141 3.48 -1.20 -13.41
N ARG A 142 3.02 -1.86 -12.34
CA ARG A 142 2.22 -1.26 -11.28
C ARG A 142 2.90 -1.46 -9.93
N LEU A 143 2.77 -0.45 -9.06
CA LEU A 143 3.07 -0.62 -7.64
C LEU A 143 2.04 -1.58 -7.06
N VAL A 144 2.50 -2.60 -6.35
CA VAL A 144 1.66 -3.59 -5.66
C VAL A 144 2.21 -3.85 -4.27
N ILE A 145 1.38 -4.46 -3.42
CA ILE A 145 1.82 -5.03 -2.15
C ILE A 145 2.48 -6.37 -2.47
N VAL A 146 3.78 -6.49 -2.17
CA VAL A 146 4.56 -7.73 -2.38
C VAL A 146 4.72 -8.54 -1.09
N GLY A 147 4.19 -8.04 0.02
CA GLY A 147 4.16 -8.74 1.29
C GLY A 147 3.92 -7.81 2.46
N TRP A 148 3.97 -8.37 3.66
CA TRP A 148 3.77 -7.65 4.91
C TRP A 148 4.99 -7.78 5.81
N ARG A 149 5.26 -6.73 6.59
CA ARG A 149 6.11 -6.79 7.76
C ARG A 149 5.36 -7.54 8.86
N ALA A 150 6.09 -8.18 9.76
CA ALA A 150 5.47 -8.82 10.92
C ALA A 150 4.83 -7.76 11.82
N PHE A 151 3.60 -7.99 12.26
CA PHE A 151 2.88 -7.11 13.18
C PHE A 151 3.32 -7.33 14.64
N THR A 152 4.63 -7.24 14.89
CA THR A 152 5.17 -7.28 16.25
C THR A 152 4.97 -5.94 16.94
N THR A 153 4.88 -5.93 18.26
CA THR A 153 4.75 -4.70 19.06
C THR A 153 5.89 -3.73 18.78
N ALA A 154 7.12 -4.23 18.62
CA ALA A 154 8.27 -3.44 18.20
C ALA A 154 8.12 -2.79 16.81
N ASN A 155 7.58 -3.51 15.81
CA ASN A 155 7.36 -2.95 14.48
C ASN A 155 6.23 -1.90 14.49
N VAL A 156 5.15 -2.16 15.22
CA VAL A 156 4.04 -1.19 15.37
C VAL A 156 4.54 0.07 16.08
N TYR A 157 5.31 -0.06 17.16
CA TYR A 157 5.97 1.06 17.82
C TYR A 157 6.82 1.89 16.84
N LYS A 158 7.76 1.23 16.16
CA LYS A 158 8.74 1.90 15.31
C LYS A 158 8.13 2.56 14.07
N LEU A 159 7.18 1.90 13.42
CA LEU A 159 6.70 2.30 12.10
C LEU A 159 5.36 3.02 12.13
N TYR A 160 4.47 2.69 13.07
CA TYR A 160 3.16 3.31 13.19
C TYR A 160 3.14 4.44 14.24
N ASN A 161 3.59 4.17 15.47
CA ASN A 161 3.62 5.20 16.52
C ASN A 161 4.76 6.23 16.32
N GLY A 162 5.75 5.90 15.50
CA GLY A 162 6.83 6.83 15.15
C GLY A 162 7.93 6.96 16.21
N GLY A 163 7.96 6.08 17.20
CA GLY A 163 9.06 6.02 18.18
C GLY A 163 8.91 6.96 19.39
N GLY A 164 7.82 7.72 19.51
CA GLY A 164 7.70 8.78 20.51
C GLY A 164 7.62 8.31 21.97
N ASP A 165 6.82 7.28 22.25
CA ASP A 165 6.68 6.73 23.60
C ASP A 165 7.60 5.52 23.80
N GLY A 166 8.67 5.67 24.58
CA GLY A 166 9.62 4.60 24.86
C GLY A 166 8.99 3.33 25.48
N ASN A 167 7.85 3.46 26.15
CA ASN A 167 7.15 2.34 26.80
C ASN A 167 6.07 1.72 25.90
N TYR A 168 5.91 2.19 24.66
CA TYR A 168 4.81 1.77 23.79
C TYR A 168 4.78 0.26 23.53
N THR A 169 5.96 -0.34 23.36
CA THR A 169 6.10 -1.78 23.16
C THR A 169 5.60 -2.56 24.37
N GLU A 170 6.03 -2.17 25.58
CA GLU A 170 5.61 -2.81 26.85
C GLU A 170 4.11 -2.68 27.08
N LYS A 171 3.54 -1.51 26.78
CA LYS A 171 2.09 -1.28 26.88
C LYS A 171 1.30 -2.17 25.93
N LEU A 172 1.75 -2.30 24.67
CA LEU A 172 1.12 -3.20 23.71
C LEU A 172 1.24 -4.67 24.14
N ASP A 173 2.42 -5.09 24.60
CA ASP A 173 2.65 -6.45 25.08
C ASP A 173 1.74 -6.76 26.28
N PHE A 174 1.60 -5.83 27.23
CA PHE A 174 0.68 -5.97 28.36
C PHE A 174 -0.76 -6.16 27.88
N VAL A 175 -1.25 -5.31 26.97
CA VAL A 175 -2.63 -5.43 26.44
C VAL A 175 -2.83 -6.78 25.75
N LEU A 176 -1.90 -7.19 24.89
CA LEU A 176 -2.02 -8.43 24.13
C LEU A 176 -1.95 -9.68 25.01
N GLN A 177 -1.09 -9.67 26.03
CA GLN A 177 -0.82 -10.86 26.85
C GLN A 177 -1.69 -10.95 28.11
N LYS A 178 -2.11 -9.81 28.67
CA LYS A 178 -2.80 -9.76 29.98
C LYS A 178 -4.24 -9.29 29.88
N VAL A 179 -4.59 -8.44 28.91
CA VAL A 179 -5.93 -7.87 28.80
C VAL A 179 -6.80 -8.64 27.80
N PHE A 180 -6.35 -8.82 26.56
CA PHE A 180 -7.16 -9.49 25.54
C PHE A 180 -7.57 -10.93 25.86
N PRO A 181 -6.71 -11.77 26.47
CA PRO A 181 -7.13 -13.13 26.85
C PRO A 181 -8.30 -13.17 27.83
N VAL A 182 -8.45 -12.15 28.68
CA VAL A 182 -9.55 -12.07 29.66
C VAL A 182 -10.78 -11.32 29.14
N LEU A 183 -10.67 -10.62 28.00
CA LEU A 183 -11.80 -9.95 27.34
C LEU A 183 -12.55 -10.84 26.35
N ARG A 184 -11.96 -11.97 25.93
CA ARG A 184 -12.66 -12.99 25.16
C ARG A 184 -13.65 -13.70 26.10
N ARG A 185 -14.91 -13.26 26.08
CA ARG A 185 -16.03 -14.04 26.58
C ARG A 185 -16.42 -15.09 25.56
#